data_AF-A0A840I8T2-F1
#
_entry.id   AF-A0A840I8T2-F1
#
_cell.length_a   1.000
_cell.length_b   1.000
_cell.length_c   1.000
_cell.angle_alpha   90.00
_cell.angle_beta   90.00
_cell.angle_gamma   90.00
#
_symmetry.space_group_name_H-M   'P 1'
#
loop_
_entity.id
_entity.type
_entity.pdbx_description
1 polymer ?
#
loop_
_entity_poly.entity_id
_entity_poly.type
_entity_poly.pdbx_seq_one_letter_code
_entity_poly.pdbx_strand_id
1 'polypeptide(L)'
;MPQSPRRRRSSPSSASASRFRLLLAVLALAGIVALVLTQRGDDEPGPLPPAGRVAGSDDDPFRYDPARARELTERAARGTAHPLFTRSPGGAIATAERVARLRPLVDEAARASGGVVDAATLEAMVFLESAGRPDALSSTDLDGAVGLTQILAETGSGMLGMRVDVAASTTLTRRLRRAEAREDRRAAERIAERRRAVDERFDPRKALAGTVRYLEFAQERLGRDDLAVVSYHMGVGNLQRAIAAFGEGDRPPYVQLYFGSSPTEKPEAWEILAGLGDESALYYWKVLAARELMALHRDDPERLERLAELQTQKASSENVLHPPDGEEAFADADALLAAYDDGTLERLPTNAAALGLRFDRQMGELASKLGQPQTLYRGLRPDALRLLVELAAGVRRISGVDAPLIVTSTVRDQDYQGQLADGNGEATRAHSVHTTGWSFDILRRYENDRQARAFQFMLDRLQAMNLIAWVREPAAIHVTVAGDADRWLR
;
A
#
# COMPACT_ATOMS: atom_id res chain seq x y z
N MET A 1 -113.79 -9.06 -9.08
CA MET A 1 -113.70 -7.65 -8.62
C MET A 1 -112.26 -7.39 -8.17
N PRO A 2 -111.74 -6.15 -8.34
CA PRO A 2 -110.62 -5.74 -9.20
C PRO A 2 -109.23 -5.82 -8.49
N GLN A 3 -108.04 -5.65 -9.06
CA GLN A 3 -107.48 -4.61 -9.95
C GLN A 3 -106.13 -5.09 -10.61
N SER A 4 -105.81 -4.61 -11.81
CA SER A 4 -104.45 -4.55 -12.39
C SER A 4 -103.71 -3.28 -11.88
N PRO A 5 -102.43 -2.93 -12.20
CA PRO A 5 -101.37 -3.60 -13.00
C PRO A 5 -99.93 -3.51 -12.39
N ARG A 6 -98.89 -4.10 -13.03
CA ARG A 6 -97.63 -3.40 -13.43
C ARG A 6 -96.54 -4.33 -13.98
N ARG A 7 -96.06 -4.00 -15.18
CA ARG A 7 -94.80 -4.46 -15.79
C ARG A 7 -93.59 -4.04 -14.93
N ARG A 8 -92.58 -4.90 -14.80
CA ARG A 8 -91.18 -4.48 -14.63
C ARG A 8 -90.31 -5.13 -15.70
N ARG A 9 -89.58 -4.25 -16.40
CA ARG A 9 -88.59 -4.53 -17.45
C ARG A 9 -87.33 -5.14 -16.82
N SER A 10 -86.77 -6.13 -17.51
CA SER A 10 -85.39 -6.59 -17.36
C SER A 10 -84.41 -5.54 -17.89
N SER A 11 -83.38 -5.23 -17.13
CA SER A 11 -82.20 -4.46 -17.57
C SER A 11 -80.95 -5.34 -17.44
N PRO A 12 -80.07 -5.41 -18.45
CA PRO A 12 -78.85 -6.20 -18.42
C PRO A 12 -77.74 -5.50 -17.63
N SER A 13 -76.96 -6.29 -16.88
CA SER A 13 -75.77 -5.87 -16.13
C SER A 13 -74.60 -5.50 -17.06
N SER A 14 -74.13 -4.26 -16.99
CA SER A 14 -72.90 -3.80 -17.67
C SER A 14 -71.65 -4.18 -16.86
N ALA A 15 -71.10 -5.38 -17.12
CA ALA A 15 -69.85 -5.87 -16.53
C ALA A 15 -68.61 -5.61 -17.43
N SER A 16 -68.56 -4.48 -18.14
CA SER A 16 -67.50 -4.24 -19.16
C SER A 16 -66.60 -3.03 -18.87
N ALA A 17 -67.04 -2.05 -18.08
CA ALA A 17 -66.28 -0.80 -17.92
C ALA A 17 -65.07 -0.89 -16.97
N SER A 18 -65.01 -1.84 -16.03
CA SER A 18 -63.93 -1.92 -15.04
C SER A 18 -62.69 -2.67 -15.57
N ARG A 19 -62.86 -3.71 -16.39
CA ARG A 19 -61.75 -4.48 -16.96
C ARG A 19 -61.00 -3.71 -18.04
N PHE A 20 -61.70 -2.85 -18.79
CA PHE A 20 -61.08 -2.03 -19.83
C PHE A 20 -60.20 -0.91 -19.24
N ARG A 21 -60.57 -0.33 -18.09
CA ARG A 21 -59.77 0.68 -17.39
C ARG A 21 -58.52 0.09 -16.75
N LEU A 22 -58.60 -1.14 -16.22
CA LEU A 22 -57.43 -1.83 -15.67
C LEU A 22 -56.44 -2.23 -16.78
N LEU A 23 -56.93 -2.68 -17.94
CA LEU A 23 -56.09 -3.02 -19.09
C LEU A 23 -55.38 -1.78 -19.67
N LEU A 24 -56.09 -0.64 -19.76
CA LEU A 24 -55.51 0.63 -20.19
C LEU A 24 -54.50 1.19 -19.18
N ALA A 25 -54.72 1.01 -17.87
CA ALA A 25 -53.75 1.41 -16.85
C ALA A 25 -52.48 0.54 -16.90
N VAL A 26 -52.60 -0.77 -17.13
CA VAL A 26 -51.44 -1.67 -17.31
C VAL A 26 -50.71 -1.39 -18.61
N LEU A 27 -51.41 -1.09 -19.72
CA LEU A 27 -50.77 -0.71 -20.99
C LEU A 27 -50.15 0.69 -20.94
N ALA A 28 -50.74 1.63 -20.20
CA ALA A 28 -50.14 2.94 -19.96
C ALA A 28 -48.91 2.82 -19.04
N LEU A 29 -48.95 1.95 -18.02
CA LEU A 29 -47.80 1.70 -17.15
C LEU A 29 -46.69 0.94 -17.89
N ALA A 30 -47.03 -0.07 -18.71
CA ALA A 30 -46.09 -0.75 -19.59
C ALA A 30 -45.53 0.17 -20.67
N GLY A 31 -46.34 1.09 -21.19
CA GLY A 31 -45.92 2.13 -22.13
C GLY A 31 -45.04 3.19 -21.50
N ILE A 32 -45.29 3.58 -20.24
CA ILE A 32 -44.43 4.51 -19.48
C ILE A 32 -43.13 3.83 -19.06
N VAL A 33 -43.16 2.55 -18.67
CA VAL A 33 -41.94 1.76 -18.39
C VAL A 33 -41.14 1.57 -19.68
N ALA A 34 -41.79 1.24 -20.81
CA ALA A 34 -41.12 1.17 -22.10
C ALA A 34 -40.57 2.54 -22.55
N LEU A 35 -41.30 3.64 -22.31
CA LEU A 35 -40.87 4.98 -22.68
C LEU A 35 -39.69 5.47 -21.80
N VAL A 36 -39.69 5.15 -20.50
CA VAL A 36 -38.58 5.41 -19.57
C VAL A 36 -37.36 4.54 -19.90
N LEU A 37 -37.57 3.30 -20.37
CA LEU A 37 -36.49 2.44 -20.87
C LEU A 37 -35.94 2.90 -22.23
N THR A 38 -36.74 3.57 -23.07
CA THR A 38 -36.29 4.12 -24.37
C THR A 38 -35.79 5.56 -24.32
N GLN A 39 -36.01 6.29 -23.21
CA GLN A 39 -35.47 7.63 -22.98
C GLN A 39 -34.23 7.65 -22.06
N ARG A 40 -33.87 6.51 -21.45
CA ARG A 40 -32.50 6.30 -21.00
C ARG A 40 -31.63 6.26 -22.24
N GLY A 41 -30.83 7.30 -22.44
CA GLY A 41 -29.72 7.21 -23.37
C GLY A 41 -28.93 5.96 -23.02
N ASP A 42 -28.78 5.07 -23.98
CA ASP A 42 -27.69 4.11 -23.98
C ASP A 42 -26.41 4.95 -24.07
N ASP A 43 -25.98 5.54 -22.94
CA ASP A 43 -24.62 6.04 -22.78
C ASP A 43 -23.71 4.81 -22.69
N GLU A 44 -23.56 4.14 -23.83
CA GLU A 44 -22.49 3.20 -24.08
C GLU A 44 -21.18 3.88 -23.66
N PRO A 45 -20.37 3.28 -22.78
CA PRO A 45 -19.19 3.92 -22.25
C PRO A 45 -18.29 4.39 -23.40
N GLY A 46 -18.12 5.71 -23.47
CA GLY A 46 -17.28 6.34 -24.47
C GLY A 46 -15.83 5.91 -24.34
N PRO A 47 -15.03 6.00 -25.42
CA PRO A 47 -13.60 5.75 -25.34
C PRO A 47 -12.93 6.73 -24.38
N LEU A 48 -12.12 6.24 -23.44
CA LEU A 48 -11.24 7.10 -22.66
C LEU A 48 -10.03 7.52 -23.50
N PRO A 49 -9.49 8.74 -23.32
CA PRO A 49 -8.27 9.13 -23.99
C PRO A 49 -7.12 8.18 -23.60
N PRO A 50 -6.16 7.92 -24.49
CA PRO A 50 -4.95 7.20 -24.13
C PRO A 50 -4.25 7.92 -22.98
N ALA A 51 -3.86 7.16 -21.94
CA ALA A 51 -2.94 7.63 -20.92
C ALA A 51 -1.49 7.30 -21.31
N GLY A 52 -0.54 7.67 -20.46
CA GLY A 52 0.87 7.41 -20.72
C GLY A 52 1.57 8.55 -21.44
N ARG A 53 1.48 9.75 -20.87
CA ARG A 53 2.28 10.91 -21.26
C ARG A 53 3.77 10.63 -21.13
N VAL A 54 4.61 11.16 -22.02
CA VAL A 54 6.05 10.81 -22.11
C VAL A 54 6.72 10.87 -20.74
N ALA A 55 7.44 9.82 -20.33
CA ALA A 55 8.09 9.79 -19.02
C ALA A 55 9.07 10.97 -18.87
N GLY A 56 8.99 11.66 -17.73
CA GLY A 56 9.79 12.86 -17.50
C GLY A 56 9.39 14.09 -18.33
N SER A 57 8.27 14.04 -19.07
CA SER A 57 7.67 15.24 -19.67
C SER A 57 6.90 16.04 -18.62
N ASP A 58 6.59 17.30 -18.92
CA ASP A 58 5.78 18.17 -18.05
C ASP A 58 4.36 17.62 -17.85
N ASP A 59 3.90 16.75 -18.75
CA ASP A 59 2.59 16.14 -18.65
C ASP A 59 2.61 14.88 -17.75
N ASP A 60 3.73 14.17 -17.55
CA ASP A 60 3.76 12.92 -16.76
C ASP A 60 3.32 13.15 -15.29
N PRO A 61 2.16 12.61 -14.86
CA PRO A 61 1.64 12.86 -13.51
C PRO A 61 2.52 12.26 -12.41
N PHE A 62 3.43 11.35 -12.73
CA PHE A 62 4.32 10.71 -11.76
C PHE A 62 5.73 11.30 -11.75
N ARG A 63 6.00 12.31 -12.58
CA ARG A 63 7.28 13.02 -12.58
C ARG A 63 7.50 13.71 -11.24
N TYR A 64 8.77 13.77 -10.83
CA TYR A 64 9.14 14.53 -9.66
C TYR A 64 8.93 16.04 -9.89
N ASP A 65 8.17 16.67 -8.99
CA ASP A 65 8.00 18.11 -8.90
C ASP A 65 8.59 18.61 -7.57
N PRO A 66 9.62 19.49 -7.58
CA PRO A 66 10.18 20.09 -6.38
C PRO A 66 9.14 20.76 -5.47
N ALA A 67 8.06 21.33 -6.04
CA ALA A 67 6.98 21.94 -5.26
C ALA A 67 6.19 20.92 -4.42
N ARG A 68 6.17 19.65 -4.85
CA ARG A 68 5.52 18.53 -4.15
C ARG A 68 6.48 17.70 -3.29
N ALA A 69 7.75 18.08 -3.16
CA ALA A 69 8.77 17.29 -2.46
C ALA A 69 8.39 16.92 -1.01
N ARG A 70 7.79 17.87 -0.26
CA ARG A 70 7.31 17.60 1.10
C ARG A 70 6.14 16.61 1.09
N GLU A 71 5.15 16.82 0.23
CA GLU A 71 3.99 15.93 0.12
C GLU A 71 4.42 14.52 -0.31
N LEU A 72 5.35 14.38 -1.25
CA LEU A 72 5.93 13.09 -1.65
C LEU A 72 6.63 12.39 -0.49
N THR A 73 7.38 13.13 0.32
CA THR A 73 8.06 12.57 1.50
C THR A 73 7.06 12.03 2.51
N GLU A 74 6.00 12.78 2.82
CA GLU A 74 4.94 12.37 3.74
C GLU A 74 4.13 11.18 3.19
N ARG A 75 3.81 11.20 1.89
CA ARG A 75 3.16 10.08 1.21
C ARG A 75 4.03 8.83 1.23
N ALA A 76 5.33 8.93 0.93
CA ALA A 76 6.24 7.80 0.95
C ALA A 76 6.38 7.14 2.32
N ALA A 77 6.41 7.94 3.39
CA ALA A 77 6.36 7.42 4.74
C ALA A 77 5.08 6.59 4.97
N ARG A 78 3.90 7.13 4.65
CA ARG A 78 2.61 6.42 4.81
C ARG A 78 2.52 5.15 3.94
N GLY A 79 2.90 5.26 2.68
CA GLY A 79 2.82 4.16 1.71
C GLY A 79 3.74 2.97 2.03
N THR A 80 4.82 3.22 2.78
CA THR A 80 5.79 2.18 3.20
C THR A 80 5.61 1.73 4.65
N ALA A 81 4.59 2.23 5.36
CA ALA A 81 4.42 1.99 6.80
C ALA A 81 3.91 0.58 7.13
N HIS A 82 3.18 -0.10 6.24
CA HIS A 82 2.50 -1.37 6.53
C HIS A 82 3.37 -2.43 7.23
N PRO A 83 4.61 -2.72 6.77
CA PRO A 83 5.45 -3.73 7.43
C PRO A 83 5.82 -3.39 8.87
N LEU A 84 5.83 -2.10 9.26
CA LEU A 84 6.10 -1.69 10.64
C LEU A 84 5.00 -2.16 11.59
N PHE A 85 3.78 -2.37 11.09
CA PHE A 85 2.66 -2.87 11.88
C PHE A 85 2.58 -4.39 11.86
N THR A 86 2.77 -5.00 10.69
CA THR A 86 2.55 -6.44 10.49
C THR A 86 3.76 -7.32 10.77
N ARG A 87 4.98 -6.80 10.67
CA ARG A 87 6.22 -7.58 10.86
C ARG A 87 6.98 -7.24 12.14
N SER A 88 6.60 -6.18 12.85
CA SER A 88 7.24 -5.82 14.12
C SER A 88 7.00 -6.91 15.18
N PRO A 89 8.05 -7.35 15.91
CA PRO A 89 7.92 -8.39 16.92
C PRO A 89 6.90 -8.06 18.03
N GLY A 90 5.82 -8.82 18.11
CA GLY A 90 4.72 -8.55 19.06
C GLY A 90 3.83 -7.38 18.67
N GLY A 91 3.90 -6.90 17.41
CA GLY A 91 3.15 -5.78 16.89
C GLY A 91 3.86 -4.43 17.04
N ALA A 92 3.34 -3.42 16.33
CA ALA A 92 3.84 -2.05 16.37
C ALA A 92 3.81 -1.45 17.77
N ILE A 93 2.70 -1.62 18.51
CA ILE A 93 2.50 -1.00 19.83
C ILE A 93 3.52 -1.56 20.85
N ALA A 94 3.62 -2.88 20.99
CA ALA A 94 4.59 -3.51 21.90
C ALA A 94 6.05 -3.19 21.51
N THR A 95 6.30 -2.92 20.22
CA THR A 95 7.60 -2.45 19.75
C THR A 95 7.86 -1.01 20.14
N ALA A 96 6.88 -0.12 19.94
CA ALA A 96 6.96 1.28 20.35
C ALA A 96 7.22 1.40 21.85
N GLU A 97 6.52 0.63 22.69
CA GLU A 97 6.76 0.59 24.14
C GLU A 97 8.19 0.13 24.48
N ARG A 98 8.73 -0.86 23.76
CA ARG A 98 10.12 -1.32 23.95
C ARG A 98 11.11 -0.21 23.62
N VAL A 99 10.91 0.44 22.48
CA VAL A 99 11.79 1.51 21.99
C VAL A 99 11.70 2.74 22.90
N ALA A 100 10.51 3.12 23.35
CA ALA A 100 10.29 4.25 24.25
C ALA A 100 11.08 4.12 25.57
N ARG A 101 11.27 2.89 26.09
CA ARG A 101 12.10 2.65 27.28
C ARG A 101 13.59 2.98 27.08
N LEU A 102 14.05 3.05 25.83
CA LEU A 102 15.44 3.40 25.49
C LEU A 102 15.63 4.89 25.31
N ARG A 103 14.57 5.71 25.41
CA ARG A 103 14.61 7.15 25.16
C ARG A 103 15.72 7.88 25.91
N PRO A 104 16.01 7.63 27.20
CA PRO A 104 17.12 8.29 27.89
C PRO A 104 18.48 8.05 27.23
N LEU A 105 18.74 6.84 26.71
CA LEU A 105 19.98 6.51 26.02
C LEU A 105 20.05 7.16 24.63
N VAL A 106 18.91 7.22 23.93
CA VAL A 106 18.79 7.89 22.62
C VAL A 106 19.05 9.39 22.76
N ASP A 107 18.40 10.06 23.72
CA ASP A 107 18.60 11.48 23.99
C ASP A 107 20.04 11.78 24.41
N GLU A 108 20.67 10.87 25.16
CA GLU A 108 22.08 11.00 25.52
C GLU A 108 23.01 10.90 24.30
N ALA A 109 22.81 9.92 23.43
CA ALA A 109 23.60 9.76 22.22
C ALA A 109 23.42 10.94 21.25
N ALA A 110 22.18 11.39 21.04
CA ALA A 110 21.88 12.55 20.20
C ALA A 110 22.50 13.85 20.75
N ARG A 111 22.44 14.08 22.07
CA ARG A 111 23.11 15.25 22.69
C ARG A 111 24.64 15.17 22.55
N ALA A 112 25.21 13.98 22.67
CA ALA A 112 26.65 13.79 22.51
C ALA A 112 27.16 14.12 21.09
N SER A 113 26.29 14.01 20.07
CA SER A 113 26.59 14.39 18.69
C SER A 113 26.53 15.92 18.45
N GLY A 114 26.32 16.73 19.49
CA GLY A 114 26.14 18.18 19.34
C GLY A 114 24.87 18.58 18.57
N GLY A 115 23.89 17.68 18.45
CA GLY A 115 22.64 17.90 17.71
C GLY A 115 22.71 17.61 16.21
N VAL A 116 23.83 17.08 15.69
CA VAL A 116 23.93 16.59 14.30
C VAL A 116 22.91 15.49 14.00
N VAL A 117 22.65 14.60 14.96
CA VAL A 117 21.67 13.52 14.82
C VAL A 117 20.45 13.82 15.68
N ASP A 118 19.29 13.93 15.05
CA ASP A 118 18.01 14.10 15.73
C ASP A 118 17.63 12.84 16.55
N ALA A 119 17.22 13.04 17.80
CA ALA A 119 16.86 11.96 18.72
C ALA A 119 15.65 11.15 18.21
N ALA A 120 14.66 11.80 17.59
CA ALA A 120 13.49 11.09 17.06
C ALA A 120 13.87 10.21 15.85
N THR A 121 14.82 10.66 15.04
CA THR A 121 15.39 9.89 13.93
C THR A 121 16.17 8.69 14.44
N LEU A 122 17.03 8.86 15.46
CA LEU A 122 17.76 7.75 16.07
C LEU A 122 16.82 6.74 16.76
N GLU A 123 15.77 7.21 17.44
CA GLU A 123 14.70 6.38 18.01
C GLU A 123 13.98 5.54 16.94
N ALA A 124 13.64 6.17 15.80
CA ALA A 124 13.01 5.51 14.67
C ALA A 124 13.92 4.45 14.00
N MET A 125 15.23 4.73 13.89
CA MET A 125 16.19 3.72 13.44
C MET A 125 16.21 2.52 14.40
N VAL A 126 16.26 2.74 15.71
CA VAL A 126 16.18 1.63 16.70
C VAL A 126 14.91 0.80 16.55
N PHE A 127 13.77 1.44 16.25
CA PHE A 127 12.51 0.74 15.98
C PHE A 127 12.67 -0.24 14.80
N LEU A 128 13.22 0.23 13.68
CA LEU A 128 13.35 -0.57 12.46
C LEU A 128 14.42 -1.66 12.56
N GLU A 129 15.58 -1.31 13.13
CA GLU A 129 16.74 -2.19 13.13
C GLU A 129 16.56 -3.38 14.07
N SER A 130 15.95 -3.16 15.24
CA SER A 130 15.92 -4.20 16.27
C SER A 130 14.60 -4.34 17.01
N ALA A 131 13.59 -3.51 16.69
CA ALA A 131 12.38 -3.41 17.48
C ALA A 131 12.67 -3.13 18.97
N GLY A 132 13.73 -2.37 19.25
CA GLY A 132 14.22 -2.05 20.60
C GLY A 132 14.90 -3.21 21.33
N ARG A 133 15.35 -4.27 20.62
CA ARG A 133 15.97 -5.46 21.21
C ARG A 133 17.50 -5.39 21.10
N PRO A 134 18.23 -5.21 22.21
CA PRO A 134 19.69 -5.04 22.16
C PRO A 134 20.46 -6.32 21.83
N ASP A 135 19.77 -7.46 21.77
CA ASP A 135 20.28 -8.78 21.42
C ASP A 135 19.83 -9.26 20.03
N ALA A 136 19.20 -8.39 19.23
CA ALA A 136 18.76 -8.70 17.87
C ALA A 136 19.93 -9.16 16.98
N LEU A 137 19.65 -10.17 16.14
CA LEU A 137 20.60 -10.76 15.20
C LEU A 137 19.95 -10.80 13.82
N SER A 138 20.63 -10.31 12.78
CA SER A 138 20.13 -10.43 11.41
C SER A 138 20.28 -11.84 10.83
N SER A 139 21.22 -12.62 11.36
CA SER A 139 21.46 -14.00 10.94
C SER A 139 21.94 -14.88 12.10
N THR A 140 22.16 -16.18 11.84
CA THR A 140 22.74 -17.09 12.84
C THR A 140 24.21 -16.84 13.11
N ASP A 141 24.90 -16.17 12.18
CA ASP A 141 26.30 -15.79 12.28
C ASP A 141 26.44 -14.34 12.78
N LEU A 142 27.47 -14.09 13.59
CA LEU A 142 27.74 -12.80 14.23
C LEU A 142 28.70 -11.92 13.42
N ASP A 143 29.17 -12.40 12.27
CA ASP A 143 29.81 -11.54 11.25
C ASP A 143 28.82 -10.51 10.69
N GLY A 144 27.54 -10.91 10.61
CA GLY A 144 26.42 -10.06 10.20
C GLY A 144 26.05 -8.96 11.21
N ALA A 145 24.94 -8.30 10.91
CA ALA A 145 24.45 -7.17 11.68
C ALA A 145 23.82 -7.63 13.00
N VAL A 146 24.20 -6.97 14.10
CA VAL A 146 23.73 -7.34 15.44
C VAL A 146 23.45 -6.12 16.30
N GLY A 147 22.70 -6.35 17.36
CA GLY A 147 22.45 -5.38 18.41
C GLY A 147 21.39 -4.35 18.04
N LEU A 148 21.31 -3.31 18.86
CA LEU A 148 20.19 -2.37 18.88
C LEU A 148 19.98 -1.62 17.55
N THR A 149 21.07 -1.37 16.84
CA THR A 149 21.08 -0.63 15.57
C THR A 149 21.67 -1.46 14.43
N GLN A 150 21.75 -2.79 14.58
CA GLN A 150 22.16 -3.73 13.54
C GLN A 150 23.51 -3.36 12.87
N ILE A 151 24.58 -3.35 13.67
CA ILE A 151 25.93 -2.99 13.21
C ILE A 151 26.68 -4.25 12.74
N LEU A 152 27.27 -4.20 11.54
CA LEU A 152 28.15 -5.26 11.00
C LEU A 152 29.46 -5.35 11.81
N ALA A 153 30.07 -6.54 11.89
CA ALA A 153 31.32 -6.73 12.64
C ALA A 153 32.48 -5.87 12.12
N GLU A 154 32.66 -5.86 10.79
CA GLU A 154 33.70 -5.09 10.11
C GLU A 154 33.50 -3.58 10.30
N THR A 155 32.26 -3.09 10.14
CA THR A 155 31.93 -1.68 10.38
C THR A 155 32.18 -1.30 11.84
N GLY A 156 31.74 -2.14 12.78
CA GLY A 156 31.92 -1.91 14.22
C GLY A 156 33.39 -1.70 14.59
N SER A 157 34.26 -2.62 14.18
CA SER A 157 35.68 -2.61 14.52
C SER A 157 36.50 -1.62 13.68
N GLY A 158 36.30 -1.59 12.36
CA GLY A 158 37.12 -0.82 11.42
C GLY A 158 36.75 0.65 11.31
N MET A 159 35.47 1.00 11.48
CA MET A 159 34.99 2.37 11.31
C MET A 159 34.51 2.98 12.62
N LEU A 160 33.77 2.22 13.43
CA LEU A 160 33.11 2.77 14.61
C LEU A 160 33.96 2.67 15.88
N GLY A 161 35.16 2.09 15.82
CA GLY A 161 36.06 1.99 16.96
C GLY A 161 35.52 1.12 18.11
N MET A 162 34.66 0.15 17.80
CA MET A 162 34.05 -0.76 18.77
C MET A 162 34.92 -2.00 18.96
N ARG A 163 34.96 -2.52 20.19
CA ARG A 163 35.54 -3.86 20.44
C ARG A 163 34.56 -4.93 19.95
N VAL A 164 35.01 -5.74 18.99
CA VAL A 164 34.23 -6.85 18.41
C VAL A 164 35.08 -8.11 18.35
N ASP A 165 34.86 -9.05 19.27
CA ASP A 165 35.40 -10.41 19.22
C ASP A 165 34.27 -11.39 18.84
N VAL A 166 34.14 -11.63 17.53
CA VAL A 166 33.09 -12.50 16.97
C VAL A 166 33.16 -13.92 17.52
N ALA A 167 34.36 -14.48 17.69
CA ALA A 167 34.55 -15.86 18.13
C ALA A 167 34.14 -16.05 19.60
N ALA A 168 34.55 -15.12 20.48
CA ALA A 168 34.13 -15.12 21.88
C ALA A 168 32.62 -14.86 22.00
N SER A 169 32.11 -13.87 21.26
CA SER A 169 30.70 -13.51 21.22
C SER A 169 29.80 -14.67 20.77
N THR A 170 30.23 -15.44 19.78
CA THR A 170 29.53 -16.64 19.28
C THR A 170 29.45 -17.73 20.35
N THR A 171 30.55 -17.93 21.08
CA THR A 171 30.58 -18.89 22.19
C THR A 171 29.67 -18.48 23.34
N LEU A 172 29.66 -17.19 23.69
CA LEU A 172 28.79 -16.65 24.72
C LEU A 172 27.32 -16.67 24.31
N THR A 173 26.99 -16.36 23.06
CA THR A 173 25.62 -16.45 22.53
C THR A 173 25.06 -17.87 22.60
N ARG A 174 25.86 -18.89 22.26
CA ARG A 174 25.45 -20.30 22.43
C ARG A 174 25.21 -20.68 23.89
N ARG A 175 26.03 -20.16 24.81
CA ARG A 175 25.85 -20.39 26.27
C ARG A 175 24.63 -19.67 26.81
N LEU A 176 24.37 -18.46 26.33
CA LEU A 176 23.20 -17.65 26.69
C LEU A 176 21.91 -18.39 26.33
N ARG A 177 21.77 -18.83 25.07
CA ARG A 177 20.60 -19.62 24.62
C ARG A 177 20.35 -20.87 25.48
N ARG A 178 21.42 -21.54 25.95
CA ARG A 178 21.31 -22.71 26.83
C ARG A 178 20.87 -22.35 28.25
N ALA A 179 21.30 -21.19 28.77
CA ALA A 179 20.87 -20.71 30.08
C ALA A 179 19.39 -20.29 30.03
N GLU A 180 18.98 -19.60 28.96
CA GLU A 180 17.58 -19.22 28.70
C GLU A 180 16.67 -20.45 28.57
N ALA A 181 17.10 -21.47 27.81
CA ALA A 181 16.36 -22.73 27.67
C ALA A 181 16.21 -23.52 29.00
N ARG A 182 17.04 -23.22 30.01
CA ARG A 182 16.96 -23.78 31.36
C ARG A 182 16.27 -22.85 32.35
N GLU A 183 15.78 -21.71 31.88
CA GLU A 183 15.20 -20.64 32.70
C GLU A 183 16.14 -20.12 33.81
N ASP A 184 17.47 -20.29 33.64
CA ASP A 184 18.47 -19.78 34.59
C ASP A 184 18.78 -18.31 34.28
N ARG A 185 17.87 -17.45 34.74
CA ARG A 185 17.93 -16.00 34.53
C ARG A 185 19.23 -15.38 35.03
N ARG A 186 19.74 -15.81 36.20
CA ARG A 186 20.98 -15.26 36.76
C ARG A 186 22.18 -15.62 35.90
N ALA A 187 22.25 -16.85 35.39
CA ALA A 187 23.32 -17.23 34.47
C ALA A 187 23.21 -16.49 33.14
N ALA A 188 21.99 -16.38 32.58
CA ALA A 188 21.75 -15.64 31.35
C ALA A 188 22.22 -14.18 31.45
N GLU A 189 21.84 -13.47 32.52
CA GLU A 189 22.26 -12.08 32.76
C GLU A 189 23.79 -11.94 32.83
N ARG A 190 24.48 -12.83 33.58
CA ARG A 190 25.95 -12.81 33.65
C ARG A 190 26.62 -13.10 32.31
N ILE A 191 26.06 -14.03 31.51
CA ILE A 191 26.61 -14.37 30.20
C ILE A 191 26.40 -13.23 29.22
N ALA A 192 25.23 -12.59 29.23
CA ALA A 192 24.93 -11.43 28.41
C ALA A 192 25.86 -10.26 28.72
N GLU A 193 26.15 -10.00 29.99
CA GLU A 193 27.11 -8.97 30.41
C GLU A 193 28.53 -9.26 29.88
N ARG A 194 28.98 -10.52 30.00
CA ARG A 194 30.27 -10.93 29.43
C ARG A 194 30.30 -10.79 27.90
N ARG A 195 29.17 -11.03 27.22
CA ARG A 195 29.08 -10.84 25.77
C ARG A 195 29.27 -9.38 25.40
N ARG A 196 28.60 -8.45 26.10
CA ARG A 196 28.76 -7.00 25.89
C ARG A 196 30.20 -6.51 26.09
N ALA A 197 30.94 -7.14 27.00
CA ALA A 197 32.33 -6.77 27.27
C ALA A 197 33.30 -7.14 26.11
N VAL A 198 33.01 -8.20 25.36
CA VAL A 198 33.83 -8.68 24.24
C VAL A 198 33.31 -8.24 22.87
N ASP A 199 32.01 -7.94 22.78
CA ASP A 199 31.34 -7.48 21.57
C ASP A 199 30.39 -6.33 21.92
N GLU A 200 30.90 -5.12 21.75
CA GLU A 200 30.25 -3.87 22.15
C GLU A 200 29.03 -3.54 21.30
N ARG A 201 28.78 -4.25 20.18
CA ARG A 201 27.56 -4.10 19.39
C ARG A 201 26.30 -4.50 20.18
N PHE A 202 26.46 -5.37 21.19
CA PHE A 202 25.38 -5.76 22.12
C PHE A 202 25.20 -4.79 23.30
N ASP A 203 26.07 -3.79 23.46
CA ASP A 203 25.91 -2.73 24.47
C ASP A 203 25.04 -1.60 23.87
N PRO A 204 23.83 -1.35 24.39
CA PRO A 204 22.90 -0.35 23.82
C PRO A 204 23.52 1.04 23.69
N ARG A 205 24.28 1.47 24.69
CA ARG A 205 24.88 2.81 24.76
C ARG A 205 25.99 2.94 23.72
N LYS A 206 26.83 1.92 23.58
CA LYS A 206 27.91 1.91 22.58
C LYS A 206 27.39 1.74 21.16
N ALA A 207 26.34 0.94 20.96
CA ALA A 207 25.67 0.80 19.67
C ALA A 207 25.09 2.13 19.19
N LEU A 208 24.35 2.85 20.04
CA LEU A 208 23.82 4.19 19.72
C LEU A 208 24.94 5.19 19.39
N ALA A 209 26.00 5.23 20.21
CA ALA A 209 27.15 6.08 19.94
C ALA A 209 27.87 5.70 18.62
N GLY A 210 27.92 4.42 18.28
CA GLY A 210 28.43 3.93 17.00
C GLY A 210 27.58 4.40 15.82
N THR A 211 26.26 4.29 15.91
CA THR A 211 25.34 4.79 14.89
C THR A 211 25.46 6.30 14.71
N VAL A 212 25.62 7.07 15.79
CA VAL A 212 25.89 8.52 15.71
C VAL A 212 27.17 8.79 14.92
N ARG A 213 28.29 8.11 15.24
CA ARG A 213 29.55 8.26 14.48
C ARG A 213 29.40 7.92 13.00
N TYR A 214 28.59 6.91 12.69
CA TYR A 214 28.27 6.58 11.30
C TYR A 214 27.54 7.71 10.60
N LEU A 215 26.49 8.26 11.21
CA LEU A 215 25.68 9.31 10.63
C LEU A 215 26.46 10.62 10.47
N GLU A 216 27.33 10.97 11.42
CA GLU A 216 28.26 12.09 11.29
C GLU A 216 29.19 11.92 10.09
N PHE A 217 29.83 10.74 9.96
CA PHE A 217 30.67 10.43 8.81
C PHE A 217 29.89 10.51 7.48
N ALA A 218 28.70 9.90 7.44
CA ALA A 218 27.87 9.91 6.24
C ALA A 218 27.45 11.34 5.89
N GLN A 219 27.15 12.16 6.89
CA GLN A 219 26.80 13.55 6.72
C GLN A 219 27.95 14.40 6.19
N GLU A 220 29.17 14.19 6.67
CA GLU A 220 30.36 14.86 6.11
C GLU A 220 30.57 14.51 4.62
N ARG A 221 30.26 13.27 4.22
CA ARG A 221 30.46 12.79 2.84
C ARG A 221 29.34 13.16 1.89
N LEU A 222 28.10 13.18 2.36
CA LEU A 222 26.89 13.34 1.54
C LEU A 222 26.26 14.73 1.70
N GLY A 223 26.55 15.41 2.81
CA GLY A 223 26.20 16.80 3.08
C GLY A 223 24.72 17.09 3.32
N ARG A 224 23.90 16.06 3.58
CA ARG A 224 22.48 16.18 3.94
C ARG A 224 22.00 15.01 4.81
N ASP A 225 21.15 15.31 5.79
CA ASP A 225 20.66 14.34 6.78
C ASP A 225 19.87 13.18 6.15
N ASP A 226 19.03 13.49 5.16
CA ASP A 226 18.23 12.48 4.45
C ASP A 226 19.12 11.46 3.71
N LEU A 227 20.18 11.93 3.08
CA LEU A 227 21.19 11.08 2.45
C LEU A 227 22.02 10.30 3.48
N ALA A 228 22.39 10.92 4.61
CA ALA A 228 23.13 10.24 5.66
C ALA A 228 22.32 9.09 6.27
N VAL A 229 21.04 9.33 6.57
CA VAL A 229 20.12 8.31 7.11
C VAL A 229 19.92 7.18 6.10
N VAL A 230 19.59 7.48 4.84
CA VAL A 230 19.34 6.42 3.86
C VAL A 230 20.59 5.59 3.55
N SER A 231 21.78 6.21 3.64
CA SER A 231 23.03 5.50 3.43
C SER A 231 23.28 4.41 4.48
N TYR A 232 22.59 4.42 5.64
CA TYR A 232 22.73 3.39 6.66
C TYR A 232 22.47 1.99 6.09
N HIS A 233 21.47 1.84 5.21
CA HIS A 233 21.19 0.60 4.48
C HIS A 233 21.88 0.55 3.12
N MET A 234 21.96 1.68 2.42
CA MET A 234 22.46 1.69 1.04
C MET A 234 23.99 1.69 0.93
N GLY A 235 24.70 2.15 1.95
CA GLY A 235 26.12 2.48 1.95
C GLY A 235 26.43 3.82 1.28
N VAL A 236 27.29 4.63 1.91
CA VAL A 236 27.71 5.96 1.41
C VAL A 236 28.24 5.90 -0.03
N GLY A 237 29.10 4.93 -0.34
CA GLY A 237 29.71 4.80 -1.67
C GLY A 237 28.71 4.46 -2.78
N ASN A 238 27.66 3.68 -2.49
CA ASN A 238 26.60 3.38 -3.47
C ASN A 238 25.76 4.63 -3.71
N LEU A 239 25.42 5.37 -2.66
CA LEU A 239 24.65 6.60 -2.79
C LEU A 239 25.42 7.69 -3.54
N GLN A 240 26.73 7.82 -3.33
CA GLN A 240 27.58 8.71 -4.13
C GLN A 240 27.57 8.36 -5.62
N ARG A 241 27.59 7.07 -5.98
CA ARG A 241 27.45 6.64 -7.38
C ARG A 241 26.07 6.95 -7.94
N ALA A 242 25.00 6.73 -7.17
CA ALA A 242 23.64 7.06 -7.58
C ALA A 242 23.47 8.57 -7.82
N ILE A 243 24.01 9.41 -6.93
CA ILE A 243 24.00 10.88 -7.08
C ILE A 243 24.78 11.31 -8.32
N ALA A 244 25.97 10.74 -8.55
CA ALA A 244 26.76 11.03 -9.74
C ALA A 244 26.03 10.63 -11.04
N ALA A 245 25.38 9.46 -11.05
CA ALA A 245 24.58 8.99 -12.19
C ALA A 245 23.28 9.81 -12.39
N PHE A 246 22.75 10.41 -11.33
CA PHE A 246 21.57 11.28 -11.40
C PHE A 246 21.90 12.60 -12.13
N GLY A 247 23.10 13.13 -11.89
CA GLY A 247 23.68 14.24 -12.65
C GLY A 247 23.03 15.60 -12.43
N GLU A 248 22.14 15.74 -11.43
CA GLU A 248 21.44 16.98 -11.10
C GLU A 248 21.62 17.37 -9.64
N GLY A 249 22.32 18.50 -9.43
CA GLY A 249 22.72 18.96 -8.12
C GLY A 249 23.83 18.09 -7.51
N ASP A 250 24.79 18.72 -6.83
CA ASP A 250 25.88 17.95 -6.21
C ASP A 250 25.37 17.05 -5.07
N ARG A 251 24.23 17.43 -4.46
CA ARG A 251 23.62 16.80 -3.28
C ARG A 251 22.09 16.95 -3.35
N PRO A 252 21.40 16.28 -4.28
CA PRO A 252 19.94 16.36 -4.36
C PRO A 252 19.32 15.81 -3.08
N PRO A 253 18.18 16.37 -2.60
CA PRO A 253 17.37 15.72 -1.58
C PRO A 253 17.07 14.28 -1.96
N TYR A 254 16.99 13.36 -1.00
CA TYR A 254 16.75 11.96 -1.31
C TYR A 254 15.41 11.74 -2.03
N VAL A 255 14.39 12.54 -1.71
CA VAL A 255 13.11 12.56 -2.42
C VAL A 255 13.26 12.89 -3.90
N GLN A 256 14.15 13.83 -4.26
CA GLN A 256 14.44 14.13 -5.66
C GLN A 256 15.19 12.98 -6.33
N LEU A 257 16.19 12.40 -5.66
CA LEU A 257 16.96 11.28 -6.22
C LEU A 257 16.06 10.05 -6.47
N TYR A 258 15.22 9.69 -5.51
CA TYR A 258 14.30 8.56 -5.60
C TYR A 258 13.18 8.82 -6.61
N PHE A 259 12.47 9.95 -6.48
CA PHE A 259 11.33 10.22 -7.36
C PHE A 259 11.74 10.73 -8.75
N GLY A 260 12.90 11.35 -8.90
CA GLY A 260 13.42 11.81 -10.19
C GLY A 260 14.11 10.73 -11.01
N SER A 261 14.22 9.49 -10.51
CA SER A 261 14.79 8.36 -11.24
C SER A 261 13.76 7.28 -11.52
N SER A 262 13.85 6.67 -12.71
CA SER A 262 13.00 5.60 -13.20
C SER A 262 13.71 4.80 -14.31
N PRO A 263 13.17 3.67 -14.78
CA PRO A 263 13.71 2.95 -15.93
C PRO A 263 13.82 3.78 -17.21
N THR A 264 13.08 4.89 -17.30
CA THR A 264 13.01 5.75 -18.49
C THR A 264 13.56 7.16 -18.27
N GLU A 265 13.84 7.55 -17.03
CA GLU A 265 14.36 8.86 -16.64
C GLU A 265 15.50 8.67 -15.65
N LYS A 266 16.72 9.10 -15.99
CA LYS A 266 17.93 8.81 -15.21
C LYS A 266 18.10 7.30 -14.91
N PRO A 267 18.06 6.43 -15.95
CA PRO A 267 18.04 4.97 -15.76
C PRO A 267 19.26 4.44 -15.01
N GLU A 268 20.45 5.02 -15.20
CA GLU A 268 21.66 4.60 -14.48
C GLU A 268 21.55 4.82 -12.96
N ALA A 269 20.99 5.96 -12.54
CA ALA A 269 20.73 6.22 -11.12
C ALA A 269 19.68 5.24 -10.59
N TRP A 270 18.60 5.02 -11.34
CA TRP A 270 17.55 4.07 -10.98
C TRP A 270 18.10 2.64 -10.84
N GLU A 271 18.93 2.17 -11.78
CA GLU A 271 19.53 0.83 -11.73
C GLU A 271 20.40 0.64 -10.50
N ILE A 272 21.17 1.66 -10.11
CA ILE A 272 21.96 1.63 -8.87
C ILE A 272 21.02 1.50 -7.67
N LEU A 273 19.98 2.34 -7.57
CA LEU A 273 19.04 2.32 -6.44
C LEU A 273 18.25 1.02 -6.36
N ALA A 274 17.71 0.55 -7.48
CA ALA A 274 16.89 -0.66 -7.59
C ALA A 274 17.71 -1.95 -7.46
N GLY A 275 19.01 -1.89 -7.76
CA GLY A 275 19.94 -3.01 -7.60
C GLY A 275 20.39 -3.25 -6.15
N LEU A 276 20.07 -2.34 -5.21
CA LEU A 276 20.35 -2.53 -3.79
C LEU A 276 19.34 -3.52 -3.19
N GLY A 277 19.83 -4.48 -2.41
CA GLY A 277 19.00 -5.51 -1.78
C GLY A 277 18.06 -4.98 -0.70
N ASP A 278 17.21 -5.87 -0.17
CA ASP A 278 16.41 -5.70 1.06
C ASP A 278 15.58 -4.41 1.15
N GLU A 279 15.01 -3.95 0.03
CA GLU A 279 14.21 -2.72 -0.02
C GLU A 279 14.99 -1.49 0.51
N SER A 280 16.32 -1.46 0.37
CA SER A 280 17.19 -0.41 0.90
C SER A 280 16.80 0.99 0.44
N ALA A 281 16.29 1.12 -0.79
CA ALA A 281 15.80 2.39 -1.33
C ALA A 281 14.51 2.90 -0.64
N LEU A 282 13.85 2.08 0.19
CA LEU A 282 12.69 2.47 1.00
C LEU A 282 13.06 2.79 2.45
N TYR A 283 14.33 2.62 2.84
CA TYR A 283 14.75 2.73 4.24
C TYR A 283 14.41 4.09 4.85
N TYR A 284 14.71 5.18 4.14
CA TYR A 284 14.43 6.52 4.63
C TYR A 284 12.94 6.75 4.87
N TRP A 285 12.07 6.27 3.97
CA TRP A 285 10.62 6.36 4.12
C TRP A 285 10.13 5.59 5.35
N LYS A 286 10.68 4.39 5.57
CA LYS A 286 10.39 3.59 6.78
C LYS A 286 10.85 4.28 8.05
N VAL A 287 12.01 4.97 8.04
CA VAL A 287 12.48 5.74 9.21
C VAL A 287 11.51 6.86 9.53
N LEU A 288 11.03 7.59 8.51
CA LEU A 288 10.02 8.62 8.71
C LEU A 288 8.69 8.05 9.23
N ALA A 289 8.25 6.91 8.71
CA ALA A 289 7.05 6.21 9.18
C ALA A 289 7.19 5.76 10.64
N ALA A 290 8.34 5.19 11.02
CA ALA A 290 8.62 4.80 12.40
C ALA A 290 8.68 6.02 13.33
N ARG A 291 9.20 7.16 12.85
CA ARG A 291 9.20 8.42 13.60
C ARG A 291 7.79 8.93 13.87
N GLU A 292 6.90 8.90 12.88
CA GLU A 292 5.49 9.25 13.05
C GLU A 292 4.79 8.28 14.02
N LEU A 293 5.05 6.98 13.90
CA LEU A 293 4.54 5.96 14.80
C LEU A 293 4.96 6.21 16.26
N MET A 294 6.24 6.52 16.49
CA MET A 294 6.77 6.85 17.83
C MET A 294 6.26 8.20 18.37
N ALA A 295 5.88 9.14 17.49
CA ALA A 295 5.18 10.35 17.88
C ALA A 295 3.75 10.03 18.33
N LEU A 296 2.98 9.27 17.54
CA LEU A 296 1.64 8.82 17.91
C LEU A 296 1.65 8.02 19.23
N HIS A 297 2.63 7.14 19.43
CA HIS A 297 2.75 6.40 20.69
C HIS A 297 2.84 7.32 21.93
N ARG A 298 3.47 8.49 21.80
CA ARG A 298 3.64 9.45 22.89
C ARG A 298 2.48 10.42 23.01
N ASP A 299 1.95 10.88 21.88
CA ASP A 299 1.08 12.04 21.81
C ASP A 299 -0.39 11.67 21.55
N ASP A 300 -0.66 10.53 20.91
CA ASP A 300 -1.99 10.07 20.50
C ASP A 300 -2.06 8.53 20.38
N PRO A 301 -2.01 7.81 21.51
CA PRO A 301 -1.98 6.34 21.52
C PRO A 301 -3.27 5.71 20.97
N GLU A 302 -4.43 6.36 21.13
CA GLU A 302 -5.71 5.89 20.59
C GLU A 302 -5.67 5.86 19.04
N ARG A 303 -5.11 6.91 18.43
CA ARG A 303 -4.91 6.93 16.98
C ARG A 303 -3.89 5.87 16.53
N LEU A 304 -2.84 5.62 17.30
CA LEU A 304 -1.90 4.53 17.00
C LEU A 304 -2.59 3.17 17.04
N GLU A 305 -3.45 2.92 18.04
CA GLU A 305 -4.23 1.68 18.16
C GLU A 305 -5.14 1.48 16.97
N ARG A 306 -5.92 2.50 16.58
CA ARG A 306 -6.78 2.44 15.40
C ARG A 306 -5.97 2.19 14.12
N LEU A 307 -4.84 2.88 13.95
CA LEU A 307 -3.99 2.66 12.79
C LEU A 307 -3.40 1.24 12.77
N ALA A 308 -2.99 0.71 13.92
CA ALA A 308 -2.49 -0.65 14.04
C ALA A 308 -3.56 -1.69 13.71
N GLU A 309 -4.80 -1.47 14.14
CA GLU A 309 -5.93 -2.32 13.76
C GLU A 309 -6.14 -2.31 12.24
N LEU A 310 -6.30 -1.14 11.62
CA LEU A 310 -6.50 -1.03 10.18
C LEU A 310 -5.36 -1.66 9.37
N GLN A 311 -4.11 -1.47 9.81
CA GLN A 311 -2.93 -2.02 9.14
C GLN A 311 -2.78 -3.54 9.30
N THR A 312 -3.37 -4.16 10.33
CA THR A 312 -3.15 -5.60 10.63
C THR A 312 -4.32 -6.50 10.27
N GLN A 313 -5.49 -5.93 9.98
CA GLN A 313 -6.67 -6.69 9.53
C GLN A 313 -6.49 -7.33 8.15
N LYS A 314 -5.60 -6.78 7.32
CA LYS A 314 -5.38 -7.20 5.92
C LYS A 314 -3.89 -7.30 5.60
N ALA A 315 -3.57 -7.92 4.48
CA ALA A 315 -2.19 -8.12 4.01
C ALA A 315 -1.59 -6.88 3.30
N SER A 316 -2.31 -5.76 3.29
CA SER A 316 -1.89 -4.46 2.73
C SER A 316 -2.50 -3.31 3.55
N SER A 317 -2.12 -2.07 3.25
CA SER A 317 -2.71 -0.86 3.84
C SER A 317 -4.12 -0.53 3.31
N GLU A 318 -4.83 -1.45 2.67
CA GLU A 318 -6.12 -1.13 2.02
C GLU A 318 -7.15 -0.52 2.97
N ASN A 319 -7.24 -1.03 4.21
CA ASN A 319 -8.15 -0.50 5.24
C ASN A 319 -7.67 0.85 5.80
N VAL A 320 -6.43 1.26 5.56
CA VAL A 320 -5.97 2.61 5.88
C VAL A 320 -6.38 3.61 4.80
N LEU A 321 -6.37 3.18 3.53
CA LEU A 321 -6.85 4.00 2.42
C LEU A 321 -8.37 4.13 2.46
N HIS A 322 -9.07 3.03 2.76
CA HIS A 322 -10.52 2.93 2.85
C HIS A 322 -10.93 2.17 4.12
N PRO A 323 -11.05 2.87 5.25
CA PRO A 323 -11.51 2.25 6.49
C PRO A 323 -12.90 1.62 6.34
N PRO A 324 -13.16 0.43 6.92
CA PRO A 324 -14.46 -0.23 6.84
C PRO A 324 -15.64 0.59 7.41
N ASP A 325 -15.35 1.55 8.28
CA ASP A 325 -16.30 2.49 8.89
C ASP A 325 -16.37 3.85 8.14
N GLY A 326 -15.57 4.04 7.09
CA GLY A 326 -15.41 5.31 6.39
C GLY A 326 -16.25 5.45 5.12
N GLU A 327 -16.32 4.41 4.28
CA GLU A 327 -17.08 4.43 3.04
C GLU A 327 -18.06 3.27 2.96
N GLU A 328 -19.32 3.58 2.62
CA GLU A 328 -20.37 2.58 2.55
C GLU A 328 -20.15 1.65 1.35
N ALA A 329 -20.09 0.35 1.65
CA ALA A 329 -20.12 -0.70 0.66
C ALA A 329 -21.47 -0.70 -0.06
N PHE A 330 -21.46 -0.96 -1.37
CA PHE A 330 -22.68 -1.18 -2.15
C PHE A 330 -23.38 -2.43 -1.64
N ALA A 331 -24.58 -2.26 -1.07
CA ALA A 331 -25.32 -3.35 -0.45
C ALA A 331 -25.77 -4.40 -1.48
N ASP A 332 -26.30 -3.93 -2.61
CA ASP A 332 -26.94 -4.77 -3.62
C ASP A 332 -26.82 -4.19 -5.04
N ALA A 333 -27.46 -4.86 -5.99
CA ALA A 333 -27.46 -4.47 -7.39
C ALA A 333 -28.14 -3.11 -7.65
N ASP A 334 -29.16 -2.74 -6.87
CA ASP A 334 -29.85 -1.45 -7.01
C ASP A 334 -28.94 -0.31 -6.56
N ALA A 335 -28.15 -0.53 -5.50
CA ALA A 335 -27.11 0.41 -5.07
C ALA A 335 -26.03 0.61 -6.15
N LEU A 336 -25.61 -0.45 -6.83
CA LEU A 336 -24.68 -0.33 -7.97
C LEU A 336 -25.29 0.46 -9.14
N LEU A 337 -26.55 0.17 -9.50
CA LEU A 337 -27.24 0.90 -10.56
C LEU A 337 -27.36 2.39 -10.24
N ALA A 338 -27.74 2.73 -8.99
CA ALA A 338 -27.78 4.12 -8.54
C ALA A 338 -26.41 4.80 -8.61
N ALA A 339 -25.34 4.09 -8.23
CA ALA A 339 -23.97 4.60 -8.29
C ALA A 339 -23.47 4.83 -9.72
N TYR A 340 -23.92 4.05 -10.71
CA TYR A 340 -23.68 4.38 -12.12
C TYR A 340 -24.51 5.58 -12.58
N ASP A 341 -25.78 5.64 -12.18
CA ASP A 341 -26.70 6.72 -12.58
C ASP A 341 -26.27 8.10 -12.02
N ASP A 342 -25.64 8.14 -10.84
CA ASP A 342 -25.14 9.37 -10.21
C ASP A 342 -23.66 9.69 -10.49
N GLY A 343 -22.95 8.81 -11.21
CA GLY A 343 -21.54 8.98 -11.59
C GLY A 343 -20.53 8.63 -10.49
N THR A 344 -20.96 8.06 -9.36
CA THR A 344 -20.05 7.48 -8.36
C THR A 344 -19.23 6.35 -8.95
N LEU A 345 -19.81 5.55 -9.83
CA LEU A 345 -19.14 4.51 -10.62
C LEU A 345 -19.15 4.85 -12.10
N GLU A 346 -18.04 4.58 -12.76
CA GLU A 346 -17.92 4.60 -14.22
C GLU A 346 -17.78 3.17 -14.75
N ARG A 347 -18.40 2.94 -15.91
CA ARG A 347 -18.26 1.67 -16.62
C ARG A 347 -16.85 1.54 -17.20
N LEU A 348 -16.36 0.31 -17.27
CA LEU A 348 -15.08 0.04 -17.92
C LEU A 348 -15.12 0.44 -19.42
N PRO A 349 -14.03 1.04 -19.93
CA PRO A 349 -14.01 1.64 -21.27
C PRO A 349 -14.05 0.61 -22.39
N THR A 350 -14.74 0.93 -23.48
CA THR A 350 -14.87 0.06 -24.67
C THR A 350 -13.55 -0.09 -25.44
N ASN A 351 -12.64 0.88 -25.33
CA ASN A 351 -11.34 0.91 -26.02
C ASN A 351 -10.17 0.30 -25.21
N ALA A 352 -10.44 -0.68 -24.34
CA ALA A 352 -9.45 -1.30 -23.44
C ALA A 352 -8.11 -1.67 -24.11
N ALA A 353 -8.14 -2.24 -25.32
CA ALA A 353 -6.92 -2.63 -26.04
C ALA A 353 -6.00 -1.42 -26.36
N ALA A 354 -6.57 -0.27 -26.73
CA ALA A 354 -5.83 0.97 -26.94
C ALA A 354 -5.20 1.48 -25.63
N LEU A 355 -5.83 1.20 -24.49
CA LEU A 355 -5.38 1.58 -23.15
C LEU A 355 -4.38 0.59 -22.53
N GLY A 356 -4.14 -0.55 -23.16
CA GLY A 356 -3.20 -1.58 -22.63
C GLY A 356 -3.86 -2.51 -21.63
N LEU A 357 -5.18 -2.59 -21.72
CA LEU A 357 -6.02 -3.38 -20.84
C LEU A 357 -6.75 -4.44 -21.64
N ARG A 358 -7.04 -5.54 -20.95
CA ARG A 358 -8.00 -6.54 -21.40
C ARG A 358 -8.83 -6.95 -20.20
N PHE A 359 -10.15 -6.92 -20.34
CA PHE A 359 -11.04 -7.39 -19.28
C PHE A 359 -11.28 -8.89 -19.45
N ASP A 360 -11.12 -9.64 -18.37
CA ASP A 360 -11.41 -11.06 -18.37
C ASP A 360 -12.88 -11.32 -18.69
N ARG A 361 -13.15 -12.35 -19.50
CA ARG A 361 -14.53 -12.71 -19.88
C ARG A 361 -15.33 -13.26 -18.70
N GLN A 362 -14.64 -13.81 -17.70
CA GLN A 362 -15.24 -14.31 -16.47
C GLN A 362 -15.46 -13.22 -15.42
N MET A 363 -15.06 -11.97 -15.68
CA MET A 363 -15.32 -10.87 -14.76
C MET A 363 -16.83 -10.70 -14.56
N GLY A 364 -17.28 -10.85 -13.31
CA GLY A 364 -18.68 -10.87 -12.92
C GLY A 364 -19.37 -12.24 -13.06
N GLU A 365 -18.64 -13.36 -13.15
CA GLU A 365 -19.23 -14.68 -13.43
C GLU A 365 -20.35 -15.11 -12.47
N LEU A 366 -20.35 -14.64 -11.22
CA LEU A 366 -21.40 -14.97 -10.24
C LEU A 366 -22.66 -14.12 -10.40
N ALA A 367 -22.67 -13.11 -11.26
CA ALA A 367 -23.81 -12.20 -11.48
C ALA A 367 -25.09 -12.98 -11.82
N SER A 368 -24.96 -14.07 -12.60
CA SER A 368 -26.08 -14.93 -12.98
C SER A 368 -26.79 -15.58 -11.79
N LYS A 369 -26.07 -15.88 -10.69
CA LYS A 369 -26.67 -16.41 -9.45
C LYS A 369 -27.55 -15.38 -8.74
N LEU A 370 -27.31 -14.10 -9.00
CA LEU A 370 -28.04 -12.97 -8.44
C LEU A 370 -29.11 -12.43 -9.40
N GLY A 371 -29.29 -13.07 -10.57
CA GLY A 371 -30.20 -12.59 -11.60
C GLY A 371 -29.74 -11.29 -12.28
N GLN A 372 -28.45 -10.95 -12.18
CA GLN A 372 -27.87 -9.72 -12.71
C GLN A 372 -26.99 -9.98 -13.94
N PRO A 373 -26.83 -8.99 -14.84
CA PRO A 373 -25.87 -9.09 -15.94
C PRO A 373 -24.43 -8.91 -15.44
N GLN A 374 -23.46 -9.58 -16.06
CA GLN A 374 -22.03 -9.43 -15.71
C GLN A 374 -21.55 -7.97 -15.83
N THR A 375 -22.11 -7.21 -16.77
CA THR A 375 -21.75 -5.81 -17.04
C THR A 375 -22.01 -4.88 -15.87
N LEU A 376 -22.90 -5.25 -14.92
CA LEU A 376 -23.13 -4.50 -13.70
C LEU A 376 -21.85 -4.42 -12.83
N TYR A 377 -21.05 -5.48 -12.84
CA TYR A 377 -19.83 -5.62 -12.04
C TYR A 377 -18.57 -5.17 -12.78
N ARG A 378 -18.72 -4.47 -13.91
CA ARG A 378 -17.63 -3.96 -14.76
C ARG A 378 -17.56 -2.44 -14.67
N GLY A 379 -17.21 -1.97 -13.49
CA GLY A 379 -17.01 -0.55 -13.23
C GLY A 379 -16.10 -0.32 -12.03
N LEU A 380 -15.66 0.92 -11.94
CA LEU A 380 -14.77 1.43 -10.91
C LEU A 380 -15.17 2.87 -10.62
N ARG A 381 -14.76 3.40 -9.47
CA ARG A 381 -14.82 4.84 -9.25
C ARG A 381 -13.93 5.57 -10.26
N PRO A 382 -14.27 6.80 -10.69
CA PRO A 382 -13.52 7.55 -11.72
C PRO A 382 -12.01 7.58 -11.46
N ASP A 383 -11.63 7.89 -10.22
CA ASP A 383 -10.25 7.98 -9.75
C ASP A 383 -9.51 6.63 -9.86
N ALA A 384 -10.17 5.54 -9.48
CA ALA A 384 -9.62 4.19 -9.58
C ALA A 384 -9.47 3.74 -11.03
N LEU A 385 -10.44 4.08 -11.89
CA LEU A 385 -10.38 3.83 -13.32
C LEU A 385 -9.23 4.60 -13.98
N ARG A 386 -9.08 5.90 -13.67
CA ARG A 386 -7.99 6.72 -14.19
C ARG A 386 -6.63 6.18 -13.78
N LEU A 387 -6.45 5.79 -12.52
CA LEU A 387 -5.19 5.21 -12.05
C LEU A 387 -4.91 3.88 -12.75
N LEU A 388 -5.91 3.01 -12.94
CA LEU A 388 -5.76 1.75 -13.70
C LEU A 388 -5.23 2.01 -15.12
N VAL A 389 -5.77 3.02 -15.79
CA VAL A 389 -5.36 3.38 -17.16
C VAL A 389 -3.92 3.94 -17.18
N GLU A 390 -3.56 4.81 -16.24
CA GLU A 390 -2.19 5.33 -16.10
C GLU A 390 -1.18 4.23 -15.73
N LEU A 391 -1.57 3.29 -14.87
CA LEU A 391 -0.79 2.11 -14.52
C LEU A 391 -0.48 1.26 -15.75
N ALA A 392 -1.50 0.90 -16.54
CA ALA A 392 -1.32 0.11 -17.76
C ALA A 392 -0.45 0.83 -18.80
N ALA A 393 -0.63 2.14 -18.95
CA ALA A 393 0.16 2.95 -19.86
C ALA A 393 1.64 3.05 -19.40
N GLY A 394 1.88 3.24 -18.11
CA GLY A 394 3.22 3.20 -17.51
C GLY A 394 3.93 1.86 -17.73
N VAL A 395 3.23 0.74 -17.53
CA VAL A 395 3.77 -0.60 -17.78
C VAL A 395 4.14 -0.78 -19.25
N ARG A 396 3.26 -0.42 -20.18
CA ARG A 396 3.53 -0.53 -21.62
C ARG A 396 4.75 0.31 -22.01
N ARG A 397 4.82 1.55 -21.54
CA ARG A 397 5.91 2.49 -21.81
C ARG A 397 7.26 1.95 -21.32
N ILE A 398 7.33 1.48 -20.08
CA ILE A 398 8.58 1.01 -19.46
C ILE A 398 9.02 -0.32 -20.05
N SER A 399 8.08 -1.23 -20.31
CA SER A 399 8.42 -2.57 -20.84
C SER A 399 8.67 -2.59 -22.34
N GLY A 400 8.11 -1.64 -23.09
CA GLY A 400 8.04 -1.66 -24.55
C GLY A 400 7.20 -2.82 -25.10
N VAL A 401 6.27 -3.37 -24.29
CA VAL A 401 5.45 -4.54 -24.64
C VAL A 401 4.00 -4.13 -24.82
N ASP A 402 3.42 -4.44 -25.99
CA ASP A 402 2.02 -4.13 -26.30
C ASP A 402 0.99 -5.09 -25.70
N ALA A 403 1.44 -6.23 -25.16
CA ALA A 403 0.56 -7.17 -24.48
C ALA A 403 -0.17 -6.45 -23.32
N PRO A 404 -1.51 -6.59 -23.21
CA PRO A 404 -2.27 -5.88 -22.21
C PRO A 404 -2.11 -6.48 -20.81
N LEU A 405 -2.32 -5.66 -19.79
CA LEU A 405 -2.64 -6.16 -18.45
C LEU A 405 -4.08 -6.69 -18.44
N ILE A 406 -4.29 -7.84 -17.80
CA ILE A 406 -5.59 -8.50 -17.78
C ILE A 406 -6.27 -8.18 -16.45
N VAL A 407 -7.36 -7.41 -16.47
CA VAL A 407 -8.15 -7.12 -15.27
C VAL A 407 -9.15 -8.24 -15.07
N THR A 408 -9.17 -8.85 -13.89
CA THR A 408 -9.99 -10.03 -13.58
C THR A 408 -11.17 -9.72 -12.67
N SER A 409 -11.07 -8.68 -11.84
CA SER A 409 -12.15 -8.22 -10.96
C SER A 409 -12.12 -6.71 -10.80
N THR A 410 -13.30 -6.13 -10.58
CA THR A 410 -13.52 -4.70 -10.28
C THR A 410 -14.58 -4.56 -9.18
N VAL A 411 -15.55 -3.65 -9.30
CA VAL A 411 -16.61 -3.46 -8.30
C VAL A 411 -17.45 -4.72 -8.06
N ARG A 412 -17.86 -4.91 -6.80
CA ARG A 412 -18.81 -5.93 -6.32
C ARG A 412 -19.87 -5.24 -5.47
N ASP A 413 -20.98 -5.92 -5.20
CA ASP A 413 -21.87 -5.59 -4.07
C ASP A 413 -21.72 -6.65 -2.96
N GLN A 414 -22.36 -6.43 -1.81
CA GLN A 414 -22.28 -7.35 -0.68
C GLN A 414 -22.89 -8.72 -1.00
N ASP A 415 -23.97 -8.77 -1.79
CA ASP A 415 -24.61 -10.02 -2.22
C ASP A 415 -23.65 -10.88 -3.08
N TYR A 416 -22.97 -10.26 -4.04
CA TYR A 416 -21.94 -10.89 -4.87
C TYR A 416 -20.76 -11.37 -4.03
N GLN A 417 -20.32 -10.54 -3.07
CA GLN A 417 -19.24 -10.92 -2.15
C GLN A 417 -19.64 -12.12 -1.27
N GLY A 418 -20.91 -12.22 -0.86
CA GLY A 418 -21.46 -13.39 -0.18
C GLY A 418 -21.37 -14.66 -1.03
N GLN A 419 -21.72 -14.59 -2.32
CA GLN A 419 -21.61 -15.73 -3.23
C GLN A 419 -20.17 -16.23 -3.41
N LEU A 420 -19.18 -15.34 -3.35
CA LEU A 420 -17.76 -15.71 -3.38
C LEU A 420 -17.35 -16.46 -2.10
N ALA A 421 -17.74 -15.94 -0.94
CA ALA A 421 -17.39 -16.52 0.37
C ALA A 421 -17.97 -17.94 0.56
N ASP A 422 -19.16 -18.20 -0.01
CA ASP A 422 -19.80 -19.52 0.07
C ASP A 422 -19.19 -20.55 -0.90
N GLY A 423 -18.57 -20.10 -2.00
CA GLY A 423 -18.00 -20.95 -3.03
C GLY A 423 -16.48 -21.14 -2.96
N ASN A 424 -15.76 -20.31 -2.19
CA ASN A 424 -14.31 -20.29 -2.13
C ASN A 424 -13.83 -20.18 -0.68
N GLY A 425 -13.11 -21.19 -0.18
CA GLY A 425 -12.56 -21.20 1.18
C GLY A 425 -11.54 -20.09 1.47
N GLU A 426 -11.03 -19.43 0.42
CA GLU A 426 -10.12 -18.28 0.49
C GLU A 426 -10.87 -16.92 0.53
N ALA A 427 -12.16 -16.89 0.17
CA ALA A 427 -12.95 -15.67 0.22
C ALA A 427 -13.50 -15.46 1.64
N THR A 428 -12.94 -14.48 2.35
CA THR A 428 -13.38 -14.16 3.70
C THR A 428 -14.75 -13.47 3.68
N ARG A 429 -15.60 -13.73 4.69
CA ARG A 429 -16.81 -12.94 5.00
C ARG A 429 -16.50 -11.52 5.50
N ALA A 430 -15.23 -11.14 5.51
CA ALA A 430 -14.77 -9.82 5.95
C ALA A 430 -15.06 -8.77 4.87
N HIS A 431 -15.19 -7.51 5.30
CA HIS A 431 -15.31 -6.36 4.40
C HIS A 431 -14.28 -6.45 3.25
N SER A 432 -14.75 -6.26 2.01
CA SER A 432 -13.92 -6.26 0.81
C SER A 432 -14.01 -4.90 0.14
N VAL A 433 -12.86 -4.28 -0.13
CA VAL A 433 -12.81 -2.96 -0.77
C VAL A 433 -13.30 -2.99 -2.23
N HIS A 434 -13.43 -4.17 -2.85
CA HIS A 434 -14.19 -4.30 -4.10
C HIS A 434 -15.64 -3.82 -3.97
N THR A 435 -16.23 -3.93 -2.78
CA THR A 435 -17.61 -3.49 -2.53
C THR A 435 -17.78 -1.97 -2.46
N THR A 436 -16.69 -1.21 -2.53
CA THR A 436 -16.73 0.27 -2.57
C THR A 436 -16.34 0.81 -3.96
N GLY A 437 -15.88 -0.04 -4.89
CA GLY A 437 -15.48 0.36 -6.24
C GLY A 437 -14.06 0.96 -6.34
N TRP A 438 -13.28 0.92 -5.27
CA TRP A 438 -11.90 1.42 -5.21
C TRP A 438 -10.83 0.40 -5.59
N SER A 439 -11.20 -0.88 -5.74
CA SER A 439 -10.25 -1.97 -5.98
C SER A 439 -10.47 -2.72 -7.28
N PHE A 440 -9.36 -3.18 -7.86
CA PHE A 440 -9.34 -4.04 -9.03
C PHE A 440 -8.24 -5.10 -8.90
N ASP A 441 -8.41 -6.22 -9.61
CA ASP A 441 -7.46 -7.31 -9.65
C ASP A 441 -6.83 -7.43 -11.03
N ILE A 442 -5.50 -7.57 -11.10
CA ILE A 442 -4.74 -7.81 -12.32
C ILE A 442 -4.19 -9.24 -12.32
N LEU A 443 -4.47 -10.02 -13.36
CA LEU A 443 -3.93 -11.37 -13.51
C LEU A 443 -2.40 -11.34 -13.51
N ARG A 444 -1.78 -12.23 -12.73
CA ARG A 444 -0.32 -12.41 -12.67
C ARG A 444 0.20 -13.22 -13.85
N ARG A 445 -0.14 -12.78 -15.06
CA ARG A 445 0.33 -13.37 -16.32
C ARG A 445 0.88 -12.27 -17.21
N TYR A 446 2.15 -12.41 -17.56
CA TYR A 446 2.89 -11.44 -18.34
C TYR A 446 3.41 -12.11 -19.62
N GLU A 447 3.57 -11.32 -20.66
CA GLU A 447 4.18 -11.75 -21.92
C GLU A 447 5.64 -12.15 -21.73
N ASN A 448 6.38 -11.39 -20.91
CA ASN A 448 7.78 -11.63 -20.59
C ASN A 448 8.19 -10.89 -19.30
N ASP A 449 9.43 -11.14 -18.86
CA ASP A 449 9.95 -10.54 -17.63
C ASP A 449 10.07 -9.01 -17.68
N ARG A 450 10.17 -8.38 -18.86
CA ARG A 450 10.20 -6.91 -18.96
C ARG A 450 8.85 -6.33 -18.57
N GLN A 451 7.75 -6.93 -19.03
CA GLN A 451 6.41 -6.52 -18.61
C GLN A 451 6.19 -6.76 -17.12
N ALA A 452 6.64 -7.90 -16.60
CA ALA A 452 6.56 -8.21 -15.17
C ALA A 452 7.32 -7.19 -14.30
N ARG A 453 8.57 -6.85 -14.66
CA ARG A 453 9.38 -5.85 -13.95
C ARG A 453 8.82 -4.44 -14.07
N ALA A 454 8.30 -4.06 -15.23
CA ALA A 454 7.64 -2.78 -15.43
C ALA A 454 6.39 -2.65 -14.54
N PHE A 455 5.60 -3.72 -14.42
CA PHE A 455 4.45 -3.74 -13.53
C PHE A 455 4.86 -3.66 -12.06
N GLN A 456 5.88 -4.41 -11.64
CA GLN A 456 6.43 -4.30 -10.29
C GLN A 456 6.92 -2.87 -9.99
N PHE A 457 7.67 -2.26 -10.90
CA PHE A 457 8.11 -0.86 -10.75
C PHE A 457 6.93 0.09 -10.54
N MET A 458 5.87 -0.02 -11.34
CA MET A 458 4.69 0.84 -11.19
C MET A 458 3.98 0.60 -9.86
N LEU A 459 3.85 -0.66 -9.42
CA LEU A 459 3.27 -0.97 -8.11
C LEU A 459 4.08 -0.34 -6.98
N ASP A 460 5.39 -0.51 -6.99
CA ASP A 460 6.30 0.03 -5.96
C ASP A 460 6.28 1.57 -5.97
N ARG A 461 6.28 2.18 -7.16
CA ARG A 461 6.23 3.62 -7.35
C ARG A 461 4.93 4.21 -6.83
N LEU A 462 3.79 3.67 -7.23
CA LEU A 462 2.48 4.17 -6.83
C LEU A 462 2.23 3.95 -5.34
N GLN A 463 2.72 2.84 -4.76
CA GLN A 463 2.69 2.62 -3.32
C GLN A 463 3.58 3.63 -2.58
N ALA A 464 4.80 3.91 -3.06
CA ALA A 464 5.65 4.96 -2.49
C ALA A 464 5.04 6.36 -2.62
N MET A 465 4.15 6.58 -3.57
CA MET A 465 3.35 7.82 -3.66
C MET A 465 2.07 7.77 -2.83
N ASN A 466 1.84 6.67 -2.10
CA ASN A 466 0.63 6.38 -1.34
C ASN A 466 -0.66 6.57 -2.15
N LEU A 467 -0.60 6.26 -3.45
CA LEU A 467 -1.73 6.29 -4.36
C LEU A 467 -2.44 4.94 -4.44
N ILE A 468 -1.76 3.86 -4.05
CA ILE A 468 -2.32 2.52 -3.96
C ILE A 468 -1.83 1.79 -2.71
N ALA A 469 -2.60 0.80 -2.29
CA ALA A 469 -2.13 -0.37 -1.56
C ALA A 469 -2.30 -1.59 -2.48
N TRP A 470 -1.38 -2.55 -2.41
CA TRP A 470 -1.51 -3.78 -3.21
C TRP A 470 -1.08 -5.02 -2.43
N VAL A 471 -1.60 -6.17 -2.84
CA VAL A 471 -1.20 -7.47 -2.33
C VAL A 471 -1.06 -8.47 -3.47
N ARG A 472 -0.06 -9.35 -3.35
CA ARG A 472 0.11 -10.47 -4.25
C ARG A 472 -0.72 -11.66 -3.80
N GLU A 473 -1.75 -11.98 -4.56
CA GLU A 473 -2.53 -13.20 -4.41
C GLU A 473 -1.97 -14.32 -5.31
N PRO A 474 -2.39 -15.59 -5.17
CA PRO A 474 -1.87 -16.70 -5.97
C PRO A 474 -1.96 -16.47 -7.49
N ALA A 475 -3.12 -16.00 -7.97
CA ALA A 475 -3.41 -15.80 -9.39
C ALA A 475 -3.41 -14.32 -9.84
N ALA A 476 -3.63 -13.37 -8.93
CA ALA A 476 -3.79 -11.95 -9.24
C ALA A 476 -2.94 -11.04 -8.33
N ILE A 477 -2.77 -9.80 -8.75
CA ILE A 477 -2.37 -8.69 -7.89
C ILE A 477 -3.65 -7.91 -7.59
N HIS A 478 -4.02 -7.87 -6.33
CA HIS A 478 -5.11 -7.05 -5.85
C HIS A 478 -4.58 -5.64 -5.58
N VAL A 479 -5.25 -4.62 -6.12
CA VAL A 479 -4.87 -3.21 -6.01
C VAL A 479 -6.06 -2.42 -5.49
N THR A 480 -5.81 -1.63 -4.45
CA THR A 480 -6.77 -0.68 -3.85
C THR A 480 -6.24 0.73 -4.06
N VAL A 481 -7.02 1.58 -4.72
CA VAL A 481 -6.64 2.96 -5.07
C VAL A 481 -7.02 3.92 -3.94
N ALA A 482 -6.15 4.86 -3.59
CA ALA A 482 -6.44 5.89 -2.59
C ALA A 482 -7.54 6.85 -3.08
N GLY A 483 -8.42 7.27 -2.16
CA GLY A 483 -9.55 8.16 -2.49
C GLY A 483 -9.16 9.57 -2.94
N ASP A 484 -7.90 9.96 -2.79
CA ASP A 484 -7.36 11.25 -3.25
C ASP A 484 -6.45 11.13 -4.49
N ALA A 485 -6.44 9.97 -5.15
CA ALA A 485 -5.52 9.71 -6.26
C ALA A 485 -5.71 10.70 -7.42
N ASP A 486 -6.95 11.10 -7.72
CA ASP A 486 -7.21 12.02 -8.83
C ASP A 486 -6.63 13.43 -8.61
N ARG A 487 -6.56 13.91 -7.36
CA ARG A 487 -5.85 15.16 -7.03
C ARG A 487 -4.39 15.09 -7.49
N TRP A 488 -3.78 13.91 -7.46
CA TRP A 488 -2.42 13.73 -7.91
C TRP A 488 -2.31 13.69 -9.43
N LEU A 489 -3.23 13.01 -10.09
CA LEU A 489 -3.20 12.75 -11.54
C LEU A 489 -3.55 13.97 -12.39
N ARG A 490 -4.20 14.99 -11.81
CA ARG A 490 -4.58 16.25 -12.48
C ARG A 490 -3.42 17.17 -12.81
#